data_AF-A0A516ZBM5-F1
#
_entry.id   AF-A0A516ZBM5-F1
#
_cell.length_a   1.000
_cell.length_b   1.000
_cell.length_c   1.000
_cell.angle_alpha   90.00
_cell.angle_beta   90.00
_cell.angle_gamma   90.00
#
_symmetry.space_group_name_H-M   'P 1'
#
loop_
_entity.id
_entity.type
_entity.pdbx_description
1 polymer ?
#
loop_
_entity_poly.entity_id
_entity_poly.type
_entity_poly.pdbx_seq_one_letter_code
_entity_poly.pdbx_strand_id
1 'polypeptide(L)' 'MIKLFALLVSIFLIVIIFLRIPQESVGLVSFATKSDLLGSPSSAERFLNFFTAFGILIYLLLAIQINFSTF' A
#
# COMPACT_ATOMS: atom_id res chain seq x y z
N MET A 1 -1.18 20.92 10.58
CA MET A 1 -0.62 19.62 11.01
C MET A 1 -1.28 18.43 10.30
N ILE A 2 -2.60 18.26 10.35
CA ILE A 2 -3.32 17.14 9.69
C ILE A 2 -3.04 17.03 8.18
N LYS A 3 -2.89 18.16 7.46
CA LYS A 3 -2.52 18.16 6.03
C LYS A 3 -1.16 17.49 5.76
N LEU A 4 -0.18 17.66 6.65
CA LEU A 4 1.13 17.00 6.57
C LEU A 4 1.00 15.48 6.80
N PHE A 5 0.15 15.08 7.74
CA PHE A 5 -0.14 13.67 8.00
C PHE A 5 -0.85 13.01 6.80
N ALA A 6 -1.82 13.69 6.20
CA ALA A 6 -2.48 13.21 4.98
C ALA A 6 -1.50 13.04 3.81
N LEU A 7 -0.56 13.99 3.63
CA LEU A 7 0.51 13.87 2.64
C LEU A 7 1.39 12.63 2.90
N LEU A 8 1.74 12.38 4.16
CA LEU A 8 2.54 11.21 4.54
C LEU A 8 1.81 9.90 4.26
N VAL A 9 0.50 9.84 4.56
CA VAL A 9 -0.36 8.68 4.24
C VAL A 9 -0.46 8.47 2.72
N SER A 10 -0.55 9.54 1.93
CA SER A 10 -0.55 9.44 0.47
C SER A 10 0.77 8.88 -0.07
N ILE A 11 1.91 9.39 0.40
CA ILE A 11 3.23 8.87 0.00
C ILE A 11 3.37 7.40 0.38
N PHE A 12 2.97 7.03 1.60
CA PHE A 12 2.99 5.64 2.06
C PHE A 12 2.15 4.70 1.18
N LEU A 13 0.92 5.12 0.83
CA LEU A 13 0.06 4.36 -0.08
C LEU A 13 0.69 4.20 -1.47
N ILE A 14 1.28 5.26 -2.01
CA ILE A 14 1.99 5.21 -3.29
C ILE A 14 3.11 4.15 -3.22
N VAL A 15 3.96 4.19 -2.19
CA VAL A 15 5.04 3.20 -2.01
C VAL A 15 4.51 1.78 -1.93
N ILE A 16 3.43 1.53 -1.18
CA ILE A 16 2.82 0.19 -1.07
C ILE A 16 2.29 -0.29 -2.42
N ILE A 17 1.61 0.58 -3.17
CA ILE A 17 1.06 0.23 -4.49
C ILE A 17 2.20 -0.12 -5.46
N PHE A 18 3.32 0.62 -5.43
CA PHE A 18 4.50 0.29 -6.21
C PHE A 18 5.18 -1.02 -5.78
N LEU A 19 5.15 -1.33 -4.49
CA LEU A 19 5.73 -2.57 -3.96
C LEU A 19 4.87 -3.81 -4.29
N ARG A 20 3.61 -3.61 -4.68
CA ARG A 20 2.69 -4.69 -5.05
C ARG A 20 3.08 -5.27 -6.41
N ILE A 21 3.75 -6.42 -6.40
CA ILE A 21 4.20 -7.12 -7.60
C ILE A 21 2.96 -7.59 -8.40
N PRO A 22 2.90 -7.37 -9.73
CA PRO A 22 1.79 -7.82 -10.57
C PRO A 22 1.72 -9.36 -10.63
N GLN A 23 0.51 -9.91 -10.48
CA GLN A 23 0.26 -11.34 -10.39
C GLN A 23 0.33 -12.08 -11.74
N GLU A 24 0.53 -11.37 -12.85
CA GLU A 24 0.38 -11.90 -14.21
C GLU A 24 1.62 -12.70 -14.70
N SER A 25 2.78 -12.57 -14.05
CA SER A 25 4.06 -13.14 -14.53
C SER A 25 4.42 -14.51 -13.93
N VAL A 26 3.41 -15.31 -13.56
CA VAL A 26 3.55 -16.61 -12.85
C VAL A 26 4.44 -17.62 -13.60
N GLY A 27 4.56 -17.52 -14.92
CA GLY A 27 5.31 -18.48 -15.74
C GLY A 27 6.85 -18.33 -15.75
N LEU A 28 7.38 -17.12 -15.52
CA LEU A 28 8.83 -16.82 -15.66
C LEU A 28 9.49 -16.41 -14.33
N VAL A 29 8.72 -16.01 -13.32
CA VAL A 29 9.21 -15.57 -12.00
C VAL A 29 9.44 -16.75 -11.04
N SER A 30 8.81 -17.90 -11.29
CA SER A 30 8.99 -19.16 -10.54
C SER A 30 10.47 -19.62 -10.52
N PHE A 31 11.24 -19.31 -11.57
CA PHE A 31 12.65 -19.71 -11.68
C PHE A 31 13.66 -18.68 -11.13
N ALA A 32 13.25 -17.44 -10.85
CA ALA A 32 14.15 -16.37 -10.40
C ALA A 32 14.02 -16.04 -8.90
N THR A 33 12.98 -16.50 -8.22
CA THR A 33 12.66 -16.07 -6.85
C THR A 33 13.30 -16.97 -5.79
N LYS A 34 14.61 -16.80 -5.57
CA LYS A 34 15.30 -17.23 -4.33
C LYS A 34 15.73 -16.03 -3.49
N SER A 35 14.88 -15.02 -3.39
CA SER A 35 15.13 -13.87 -2.50
C SER A 35 13.85 -13.53 -1.75
N ASP A 36 13.70 -14.18 -0.59
CA ASP A 36 12.63 -13.94 0.39
C ASP A 36 12.85 -12.60 1.12
N LEU A 37 12.93 -11.48 0.39
CA LEU A 37 13.18 -10.16 0.98
C LEU A 37 11.97 -9.68 1.83
N LEU A 38 10.77 -10.17 1.52
CA LEU A 38 9.51 -9.85 2.22
C LEU A 38 8.78 -11.11 2.73
N GLY A 39 9.47 -12.24 2.83
CA GLY A 39 8.88 -13.55 3.12
C GLY A 39 8.22 -14.19 1.89
N SER A 40 7.37 -15.20 2.10
CA SER A 40 6.77 -15.92 0.97
C SER A 40 5.89 -15.01 0.11
N PRO A 41 5.91 -15.17 -1.24
CA PRO A 41 5.16 -14.30 -2.15
C PRO A 41 3.67 -14.15 -1.79
N SER A 42 3.01 -15.22 -1.34
CA SER A 42 1.59 -15.16 -0.96
C SER A 42 1.33 -14.45 0.37
N SER A 43 2.26 -14.52 1.32
CA SER A 43 2.14 -13.84 2.61
C SER A 43 2.45 -12.35 2.49
N ALA A 44 3.48 -11.99 1.72
CA ALA A 44 3.82 -10.60 1.42
C ALA A 44 2.65 -9.90 0.70
N GLU A 45 2.00 -10.57 -0.24
CA GLU A 45 0.82 -10.04 -0.92
C GLU A 45 -0.35 -9.81 0.04
N ARG A 46 -0.68 -10.78 0.89
CA ARG A 46 -1.76 -10.63 1.89
C ARG A 46 -1.47 -9.49 2.86
N PHE A 47 -0.23 -9.35 3.30
CA PHE A 47 0.23 -8.25 4.13
C PHE A 47 0.02 -6.91 3.41
N LEU A 48 0.56 -6.74 2.21
CA LEU A 48 0.42 -5.51 1.43
C LEU A 48 -1.05 -5.18 1.14
N ASN A 49 -1.89 -6.18 0.88
CA ASN A 49 -3.33 -5.99 0.66
C ASN A 49 -4.04 -5.46 1.91
N PHE A 50 -3.74 -6.02 3.08
CA PHE A 50 -4.30 -5.56 4.34
C PHE A 50 -3.88 -4.12 4.66
N PHE A 51 -2.60 -3.81 4.53
CA PHE A 51 -2.07 -2.44 4.74
C PHE A 51 -2.63 -1.44 3.74
N THR A 52 -2.82 -1.85 2.48
CA THR A 52 -3.44 -1.00 1.45
C THR A 52 -4.89 -0.69 1.82
N ALA A 53 -5.69 -1.71 2.16
CA ALA A 53 -7.08 -1.51 2.53
C ALA A 53 -7.23 -0.60 3.76
N PHE A 54 -6.40 -0.84 4.78
CA PHE A 54 -6.38 -0.01 5.99
C PHE A 54 -5.92 1.43 5.69
N GLY A 55 -4.89 1.60 4.87
CA GLY A 55 -4.39 2.91 4.46
C GLY A 55 -5.41 3.71 3.65
N ILE A 56 -6.18 3.06 2.76
CA ILE A 56 -7.26 3.69 1.99
C ILE A 56 -8.36 4.20 2.93
N LEU A 57 -8.75 3.41 3.93
CA LEU A 57 -9.76 3.84 4.93
C LEU A 57 -9.28 5.08 5.71
N ILE A 58 -8.04 5.08 6.19
CA ILE A 58 -7.46 6.23 6.89
C ILE A 58 -7.41 7.45 5.96
N TYR A 59 -6.96 7.28 4.73
CA TYR A 59 -6.89 8.35 3.74
C TYR A 59 -8.27 8.99 3.51
N LEU A 60 -9.31 8.18 3.37
CA LEU A 60 -10.67 8.64 3.17
C LEU A 60 -11.19 9.44 4.38
N LEU A 61 -10.98 8.96 5.60
CA LEU A 61 -11.36 9.68 6.82
C LEU A 61 -10.61 11.02 6.95
N LEU A 62 -9.31 11.03 6.66
CA LEU A 62 -8.52 12.27 6.66
C LEU A 62 -8.99 13.25 5.60
N ALA A 63 -9.32 12.78 4.39
CA ALA A 63 -9.83 13.62 3.31
C ALA A 63 -11.16 14.30 3.71
N ILE A 64 -12.07 13.54 4.32
CA ILE A 64 -13.33 14.07 4.86
C ILE A 64 -13.03 15.12 5.94
N GLN A 65 -12.22 14.78 6.95
CA GLN A 65 -11.92 15.70 8.05
C GLN A 65 -11.27 17.01 7.58
N ILE A 66 -10.31 16.92 6.64
CA ILE A 66 -9.66 18.10 6.06
C ILE A 66 -10.66 18.97 5.32
N ASN A 67 -11.56 18.35 4.54
CA ASN A 67 -12.56 19.08 3.76
C ASN A 67 -13.53 19.83 4.69
N PHE A 68 -14.08 19.15 5.71
CA PHE A 68 -14.96 19.79 6.71
C PHE A 68 -14.27 20.86 7.56
N SER A 69 -12.98 20.71 7.85
CA SER A 69 -12.22 21.71 8.62
C SER A 69 -11.75 22.90 7.77
N THR A 70 -11.94 22.84 6.45
CA THR A 70 -11.57 23.92 5.51
C THR A 70 -12.79 24.79 5.13
N PHE A 71 -14.00 24.34 5.42
CA PHE A 71 -15.23 25.15 5.42
C PHE A 71 -15.32 25.99 6.70
#